data_AF-A0A653MMA8-F1
#
_entry.id   AF-A0A653MMA8-F1
#
_cell.length_a   1.000
_cell.length_b   1.000
_cell.length_c   1.000
_cell.angle_alpha   90.00
_cell.angle_beta   90.00
_cell.angle_gamma   90.00
#
_symmetry.space_group_name_H-M   'P 1'
#
loop_
_entity.id
_entity.type
_entity.pdbx_description
1 polymer ?
#
loop_
_entity_poly.entity_id
_entity_poly.type
_entity_poly.pdbx_seq_one_letter_code
_entity_poly.pdbx_strand_id
1 'polypeptide(L)'
;MPDAEPGLRERKRRATRRAIQQAALRIAIEDGLGAVTVDEISRRADVSPRTFFNYFPSKEQAILGDDPQLPDDQALQTFVAGGPNGELLADIGTLLVHSTRELIEERGLIEERQQVLRANPELFSRRMASMKEFQAELQAAVARRLERADPELAADADALRRRAGLAAIVALAALRHAWWEWSGSEAGTHLVDELERSFSELGVLVSRSLV
;
A
#
# COMPACT_ATOMS: atom_id res chain seq x y z
N MET A 1 17.16 -12.38 -20.84
CA MET A 1 15.79 -12.82 -21.19
C MET A 1 14.96 -11.55 -21.31
N PRO A 2 14.48 -11.14 -22.49
CA PRO A 2 13.67 -9.94 -22.58
C PRO A 2 12.25 -10.27 -22.08
N ASP A 3 11.68 -9.35 -21.31
CA ASP A 3 10.35 -9.41 -20.71
C ASP A 3 9.28 -9.85 -21.72
N ALA A 4 8.55 -10.92 -21.40
CA ALA A 4 7.40 -11.34 -22.16
C ALA A 4 6.30 -10.28 -22.00
N GLU A 5 5.89 -9.65 -23.11
CA GLU A 5 4.73 -8.75 -23.12
C GLU A 5 3.55 -9.38 -22.37
N PRO A 6 2.85 -8.63 -21.50
CA PRO A 6 1.73 -9.16 -20.76
C PRO A 6 0.68 -9.71 -21.74
N GLY A 7 0.45 -11.02 -21.68
CA GLY A 7 -0.46 -11.71 -22.58
C GLY A 7 -1.85 -11.07 -22.58
N LEU A 8 -2.60 -11.23 -23.68
CA LEU A 8 -3.93 -10.63 -23.88
C LEU A 8 -4.89 -10.81 -22.67
N ARG A 9 -4.75 -11.91 -21.93
CA ARG A 9 -5.52 -12.19 -20.71
C ARG A 9 -5.20 -11.21 -19.57
N GLU A 10 -3.92 -10.92 -19.33
CA GLU A 10 -3.49 -10.00 -18.28
C GLU A 10 -3.90 -8.56 -18.60
N ARG A 11 -3.76 -8.15 -19.87
CA ARG A 11 -4.26 -6.84 -20.33
C ARG A 11 -5.77 -6.69 -20.13
N LYS A 12 -6.56 -7.71 -20.47
CA LYS A 12 -8.02 -7.71 -20.25
C LYS A 12 -8.35 -7.65 -18.76
N ARG A 13 -7.64 -8.41 -17.93
CA ARG A 13 -7.82 -8.42 -16.48
C ARG A 13 -7.58 -7.02 -15.88
N ARG A 14 -6.46 -6.38 -16.22
CA ARG A 14 -6.13 -5.01 -15.77
C ARG A 14 -7.16 -3.98 -16.25
N ALA A 15 -7.64 -4.10 -17.49
CA ALA A 15 -8.66 -3.21 -18.03
C ALA A 15 -10.00 -3.34 -17.28
N THR A 16 -10.46 -4.56 -17.00
CA THR A 16 -11.68 -4.79 -16.22
C THR A 16 -11.54 -4.28 -14.80
N ARG A 17 -10.40 -4.52 -14.15
CA ARG A 17 -10.11 -4.00 -12.81
C ARG A 17 -10.25 -2.47 -12.77
N ARG A 18 -9.59 -1.79 -13.71
CA ARG A 18 -9.63 -0.33 -13.84
C ARG A 18 -11.04 0.21 -14.11
N ALA A 19 -11.83 -0.46 -14.95
CA ALA A 19 -13.21 -0.06 -15.22
C ALA A 19 -14.08 -0.10 -13.96
N ILE A 20 -13.90 -1.13 -13.13
CA ILE A 20 -14.61 -1.27 -11.85
C ILE A 20 -14.24 -0.14 -10.88
N GLN A 21 -12.96 0.17 -10.69
CA GLN A 21 -12.53 1.25 -9.81
C GLN A 21 -13.00 2.62 -10.33
N GLN A 22 -12.89 2.86 -11.63
CA GLN A 22 -13.36 4.09 -12.25
C GLN A 22 -14.86 4.29 -12.05
N ALA A 23 -15.66 3.24 -12.18
CA ALA A 23 -17.09 3.28 -11.89
C ALA A 23 -17.35 3.63 -10.42
N ALA A 24 -16.66 2.96 -9.48
CA ALA A 24 -16.82 3.21 -8.04
C ALA A 24 -16.46 4.65 -7.65
N LEU A 25 -15.35 5.18 -8.17
CA LEU A 25 -14.91 6.55 -7.93
C LEU A 25 -15.88 7.58 -8.52
N ARG A 26 -16.35 7.37 -9.75
CA ARG A 26 -17.32 8.27 -10.38
C ARG A 26 -18.65 8.33 -9.64
N ILE A 27 -19.19 7.17 -9.22
CA ILE A 27 -20.41 7.13 -8.40
C ILE A 27 -20.19 7.92 -7.10
N ALA A 28 -19.05 7.71 -6.42
CA ALA A 28 -18.75 8.41 -5.19
C ALA A 28 -18.64 9.95 -5.36
N ILE A 29 -18.12 10.40 -6.51
CA ILE A 29 -18.00 11.83 -6.84
C ILE A 29 -19.34 12.44 -7.25
N GLU A 30 -20.11 11.76 -8.10
CA GLU A 30 -21.34 12.27 -8.69
C GLU A 30 -22.54 12.19 -7.73
N ASP A 31 -22.67 11.05 -7.04
CA ASP A 31 -23.86 10.67 -6.28
C ASP A 31 -23.58 10.46 -4.77
N GLY A 32 -22.30 10.57 -4.36
CA GLY A 32 -21.85 10.37 -2.98
C GLY A 32 -21.57 8.91 -2.61
N LEU A 33 -20.84 8.70 -1.51
CA LEU A 33 -20.38 7.36 -1.09
C LEU A 33 -21.54 6.37 -0.81
N GLY A 34 -22.68 6.87 -0.35
CA GLY A 34 -23.87 6.05 -0.09
C GLY A 34 -24.48 5.42 -1.35
N ALA A 35 -24.32 6.05 -2.52
CA ALA A 35 -24.80 5.54 -3.81
C ALA A 35 -23.89 4.46 -4.38
N VAL A 36 -22.67 4.32 -3.87
CA VAL A 36 -21.74 3.27 -4.29
C VAL A 36 -22.28 1.92 -3.83
N THR A 37 -22.76 1.12 -4.79
CA THR A 37 -23.25 -0.24 -4.58
C THR A 37 -22.62 -1.18 -5.60
N VAL A 38 -22.51 -2.47 -5.25
CA VAL A 38 -21.96 -3.46 -6.19
C VAL A 38 -22.78 -3.50 -7.47
N ASP A 39 -24.11 -3.42 -7.37
CA ASP A 39 -25.00 -3.44 -8.54
C ASP A 39 -24.77 -2.23 -9.46
N GLU A 40 -24.65 -1.02 -8.89
CA GLU A 40 -24.42 0.20 -9.67
C GLU A 40 -23.01 0.23 -10.28
N ILE A 41 -22.00 -0.24 -9.54
CA ILE A 41 -20.64 -0.39 -10.07
C ILE A 41 -20.65 -1.40 -11.23
N SER A 42 -21.25 -2.57 -11.03
CA SER A 42 -21.37 -3.63 -12.03
C SER A 42 -22.05 -3.12 -13.30
N ARG A 43 -23.14 -2.35 -13.15
CA ARG A 43 -23.86 -1.73 -14.27
C ARG A 43 -22.98 -0.72 -15.02
N ARG A 44 -22.28 0.18 -14.33
CA ARG A 44 -21.42 1.20 -14.97
C ARG A 44 -20.16 0.62 -15.60
N ALA A 45 -19.61 -0.46 -15.03
CA ALA A 45 -18.41 -1.12 -15.52
C ALA A 45 -18.69 -2.22 -16.56
N ASP A 46 -19.95 -2.46 -16.92
CA ASP A 46 -20.40 -3.52 -17.84
C ASP A 46 -19.91 -4.92 -17.42
N VAL A 47 -20.11 -5.27 -16.14
CA VAL A 47 -19.74 -6.56 -15.57
C VAL A 47 -20.86 -7.11 -14.70
N SER A 48 -20.87 -8.43 -14.44
CA SER A 48 -21.78 -9.02 -13.45
C SER A 48 -21.31 -8.77 -12.01
N PRO A 49 -22.19 -8.82 -11.00
CA PRO A 49 -21.78 -8.80 -9.58
C PRO A 49 -20.79 -9.93 -9.24
N ARG A 50 -20.97 -11.12 -9.83
CA ARG A 50 -20.01 -12.23 -9.69
C ARG A 50 -18.64 -11.83 -10.25
N THR A 51 -18.61 -11.18 -11.41
CA THR A 51 -17.36 -10.67 -11.98
C THR A 51 -16.74 -9.62 -11.07
N PHE A 52 -17.52 -8.68 -10.52
CA PHE A 52 -17.03 -7.71 -9.54
C PHE A 52 -16.30 -8.39 -8.37
N PHE A 53 -16.94 -9.38 -7.75
CA PHE A 53 -16.36 -10.12 -6.61
C PHE A 53 -15.12 -10.95 -6.98
N ASN A 54 -14.93 -11.30 -8.26
CA ASN A 54 -13.67 -11.92 -8.70
C ASN A 54 -12.48 -10.93 -8.72
N TYR A 55 -12.75 -9.62 -8.69
CA TYR A 55 -11.72 -8.57 -8.69
C TYR A 55 -11.58 -7.88 -7.34
N PHE A 56 -12.68 -7.60 -6.65
CA PHE A 56 -12.68 -6.87 -5.39
C PHE A 56 -13.57 -7.54 -4.34
N PRO A 57 -13.08 -7.69 -3.10
CA PRO A 57 -13.88 -8.26 -2.02
C PRO A 57 -15.02 -7.34 -1.57
N SER A 58 -14.89 -6.04 -1.81
CA SER A 58 -15.88 -5.03 -1.42
C SER A 58 -15.83 -3.80 -2.33
N LYS A 59 -16.89 -2.98 -2.27
CA LYS A 59 -16.94 -1.68 -2.97
C LYS A 59 -15.93 -0.68 -2.40
N GLU A 60 -15.65 -0.75 -1.10
CA GLU A 60 -14.65 0.10 -0.46
C GLU A 60 -13.26 -0.24 -0.99
N GLN A 61 -12.94 -1.51 -1.23
CA GLN A 61 -11.68 -1.90 -1.88
C GLN A 61 -11.60 -1.39 -3.31
N ALA A 62 -12.72 -1.38 -4.05
CA ALA A 62 -12.76 -0.80 -5.39
C ALA A 62 -12.50 0.72 -5.39
N ILE A 63 -12.83 1.43 -4.31
CA ILE A 63 -12.52 2.86 -4.13
C ILE A 63 -11.05 3.03 -3.72
N LEU A 64 -10.64 2.34 -2.64
CA LEU A 64 -9.33 2.47 -2.02
C LEU A 64 -8.18 1.97 -2.91
N GLY A 65 -8.49 1.07 -3.84
CA GLY A 65 -7.49 0.29 -4.56
C GLY A 65 -7.00 -0.89 -3.73
N ASP A 66 -5.95 -1.53 -4.22
CA ASP A 66 -5.40 -2.70 -3.55
C ASP A 66 -4.74 -2.37 -2.20
N ASP A 67 -4.69 -3.36 -1.33
CA ASP A 67 -3.84 -3.27 -0.15
C ASP A 67 -2.39 -3.42 -0.58
N PRO A 68 -1.45 -2.72 0.10
CA PRO A 68 -0.05 -2.90 -0.18
C PRO A 68 0.30 -4.35 0.14
N GLN A 69 1.09 -4.95 -0.73
CA GLN A 69 1.62 -6.30 -0.54
C GLN A 69 3.12 -6.21 -0.66
N LEU A 70 3.83 -6.95 0.19
CA LEU A 70 5.27 -7.01 0.04
C LEU A 70 5.59 -7.69 -1.29
N PRO A 71 6.59 -7.20 -2.03
CA PRO A 71 7.04 -7.91 -3.22
C PRO A 71 7.54 -9.31 -2.84
N ASP A 72 7.28 -10.29 -3.69
CA ASP A 72 7.86 -11.63 -3.61
C ASP A 72 9.12 -11.77 -4.48
N ASP A 73 9.68 -10.64 -4.92
CA ASP A 73 10.75 -10.54 -5.91
C ASP A 73 12.14 -10.20 -5.31
N GLN A 74 13.03 -9.73 -6.17
CA GLN A 74 14.39 -9.32 -5.82
C GLN A 74 14.46 -8.19 -4.77
N ALA A 75 13.44 -7.32 -4.66
CA ALA A 75 13.40 -6.25 -3.68
C ALA A 75 13.32 -6.81 -2.25
N LEU A 76 12.47 -7.82 -2.02
CA LEU A 76 12.39 -8.47 -0.71
C LEU A 76 13.67 -9.23 -0.37
N GLN A 77 14.30 -9.90 -1.34
CA GLN A 77 15.57 -10.60 -1.10
C GLN A 77 16.69 -9.62 -0.76
N THR A 78 16.77 -8.50 -1.47
CA THR A 78 17.72 -7.41 -1.19
C THR A 78 17.49 -6.85 0.21
N PHE A 79 16.24 -6.62 0.60
CA PHE A 79 15.87 -6.16 1.93
C PHE A 79 16.34 -7.12 3.02
N VAL A 80 16.03 -8.42 2.89
CA VAL A 80 16.41 -9.45 3.86
C VAL A 80 17.93 -9.63 3.94
N ALA A 81 18.65 -9.40 2.85
CA ALA A 81 20.11 -9.44 2.83
C ALA A 81 20.78 -8.22 3.50
N GLY A 82 20.00 -7.21 3.91
CA GLY A 82 20.50 -6.02 4.59
C GLY A 82 20.65 -4.79 3.71
N GLY A 83 20.16 -4.81 2.47
CA GLY A 83 20.22 -3.66 1.56
C GLY A 83 18.84 -3.00 1.31
N PRO A 84 18.76 -2.03 0.39
CA PRO A 84 19.87 -1.56 -0.46
C PRO A 84 20.84 -0.58 0.21
N ASN A 85 20.45 0.12 1.28
CA ASN A 85 21.24 1.18 1.92
C ASN A 85 22.01 0.70 3.16
N GLY A 86 21.65 -0.45 3.74
CA GLY A 86 22.24 -0.94 4.99
C GLY A 86 21.43 -0.59 6.23
N GLU A 87 20.67 0.50 6.16
CA GLU A 87 19.89 1.04 7.27
C GLU A 87 18.46 0.47 7.28
N LEU A 88 18.07 -0.14 8.39
CA LEU A 88 16.80 -0.86 8.50
C LEU A 88 15.58 -0.01 8.10
N LEU A 89 15.45 1.20 8.66
CA LEU A 89 14.27 2.05 8.39
C LEU A 89 14.26 2.58 6.96
N ALA A 90 15.41 3.01 6.43
CA ALA A 90 15.52 3.48 5.05
C ALA A 90 15.16 2.36 4.05
N ASP A 91 15.65 1.14 4.31
CA ASP A 91 15.41 -0.01 3.47
C ASP A 91 13.96 -0.52 3.56
N ILE A 92 13.31 -0.40 4.72
CA ILE A 92 11.85 -0.60 4.82
C ILE A 92 11.13 0.43 3.95
N GLY A 93 11.54 1.71 4.00
CA GLY A 93 10.97 2.75 3.15
C GLY A 93 11.05 2.39 1.66
N THR A 94 12.22 1.96 1.18
CA THR A 94 12.39 1.47 -0.20
C THR A 94 11.47 0.29 -0.53
N LEU A 95 11.35 -0.67 0.38
CA LEU A 95 10.47 -1.83 0.20
C LEU A 95 8.99 -1.42 0.12
N LEU A 96 8.55 -0.46 0.94
CA LEU A 96 7.18 0.06 0.93
C LEU A 96 6.88 0.90 -0.31
N VAL A 97 7.85 1.66 -0.83
CA VAL A 97 7.71 2.37 -2.11
C VAL A 97 7.46 1.38 -3.25
N HIS A 98 8.17 0.25 -3.27
CA HIS A 98 7.92 -0.82 -4.24
C HIS A 98 6.54 -1.46 -4.04
N SER A 99 6.16 -1.73 -2.78
CA SER A 99 4.87 -2.33 -2.40
C SER A 99 3.65 -1.45 -2.74
N THR A 100 3.86 -0.14 -2.86
CA THR A 100 2.80 0.83 -3.18
C THR A 100 2.80 1.26 -4.65
N ARG A 101 3.80 0.87 -5.44
CA ARG A 101 3.92 1.27 -6.86
C ARG A 101 2.75 0.82 -7.71
N GLU A 102 2.27 -0.42 -7.54
CA GLU A 102 1.11 -0.92 -8.29
C GLU A 102 -0.20 -0.22 -7.90
N LEU A 103 -0.30 0.30 -6.67
CA LEU A 103 -1.43 1.14 -6.23
C LEU A 103 -1.47 2.49 -6.94
N ILE A 104 -0.33 2.91 -7.51
CA ILE A 104 -0.05 4.26 -8.01
C ILE A 104 0.06 4.28 -9.55
N GLU A 105 0.24 3.13 -10.20
CA GLU A 105 0.36 3.03 -11.66
C GLU A 105 -0.97 3.24 -12.42
N GLU A 106 -2.10 3.33 -11.72
CA GLU A 106 -3.36 3.81 -12.29
C GLU A 106 -3.37 5.34 -12.42
N ARG A 107 -2.41 5.89 -13.16
CA ARG A 107 -2.16 7.34 -13.37
C ARG A 107 -3.39 8.19 -13.79
N GLY A 108 -4.53 7.58 -14.08
CA GLY A 108 -5.77 8.29 -14.41
C GLY A 108 -6.91 8.11 -13.41
N LEU A 109 -6.64 7.69 -12.16
CA LEU A 109 -7.63 7.61 -11.08
C LEU A 109 -7.15 8.27 -9.77
N ILE A 110 -5.93 8.84 -9.75
CA ILE A 110 -5.32 9.41 -8.54
C ILE A 110 -6.14 10.59 -8.03
N GLU A 111 -6.49 11.51 -8.93
CA GLU A 111 -7.22 12.74 -8.58
C GLU A 111 -8.62 12.42 -8.07
N GLU A 112 -9.36 11.54 -8.76
CA GLU A 112 -10.68 11.09 -8.34
C GLU A 112 -10.62 10.40 -6.98
N ARG A 113 -9.59 9.57 -6.74
CA ARG A 113 -9.41 8.89 -5.46
C ARG A 113 -9.10 9.87 -4.34
N GLN A 114 -8.21 10.84 -4.54
CA GLN A 114 -7.95 11.90 -3.57
C GLN A 114 -9.22 12.71 -3.27
N GLN A 115 -10.01 13.06 -4.30
CA GLN A 115 -11.28 13.75 -4.11
C GLN A 115 -12.25 12.95 -3.23
N VAL A 116 -12.43 11.66 -3.51
CA VAL A 116 -13.31 10.79 -2.73
C VAL A 116 -12.80 10.63 -1.29
N LEU A 117 -11.49 10.46 -1.09
CA LEU A 117 -10.92 10.31 0.25
C LEU A 117 -11.03 11.58 1.10
N ARG A 118 -10.81 12.77 0.51
CA ARG A 118 -11.01 14.05 1.21
C ARG A 118 -12.45 14.24 1.65
N ALA A 119 -13.41 13.85 0.81
CA ALA A 119 -14.82 13.99 1.09
C ALA A 119 -15.34 12.95 2.11
N ASN A 120 -14.64 11.81 2.29
CA ASN A 120 -15.11 10.68 3.08
C ASN A 120 -14.01 10.14 4.03
N PRO A 121 -13.70 10.84 5.14
CA PRO A 121 -12.64 10.45 6.09
C PRO A 121 -12.80 9.05 6.69
N GLU A 122 -14.01 8.49 6.72
CA GLU A 122 -14.28 7.12 7.19
C GLU A 122 -13.55 6.05 6.35
N LEU A 123 -13.22 6.34 5.09
CA LEU A 123 -12.45 5.46 4.22
C LEU A 123 -11.01 5.28 4.73
N PHE A 124 -10.46 6.29 5.42
CA PHE A 124 -9.17 6.18 6.10
C PHE A 124 -9.20 5.08 7.16
N SER A 125 -10.26 5.05 7.99
CA SER A 125 -10.39 4.04 9.04
C SER A 125 -10.48 2.63 8.47
N ARG A 126 -11.17 2.47 7.33
CA ARG A 126 -11.22 1.21 6.59
C ARG A 126 -9.86 0.78 6.07
N ARG A 127 -9.12 1.71 5.45
CA ARG A 127 -7.74 1.46 4.99
C ARG A 127 -6.82 1.05 6.14
N MET A 128 -6.95 1.68 7.30
CA MET A 128 -6.14 1.31 8.46
C MET A 128 -6.52 -0.07 9.04
N ALA A 129 -7.78 -0.47 8.94
CA ALA A 129 -8.21 -1.80 9.35
C ALA A 129 -7.61 -2.91 8.47
N SER A 130 -7.43 -2.67 7.16
CA SER A 130 -6.82 -3.64 6.24
C SER A 130 -5.30 -3.78 6.39
N MET A 131 -4.62 -2.82 7.03
CA MET A 131 -3.16 -2.87 7.25
C MET A 131 -2.68 -3.95 8.23
N LYS A 132 -3.58 -4.61 8.97
CA LYS A 132 -3.19 -5.57 10.01
C LYS A 132 -2.42 -6.77 9.45
N GLU A 133 -2.86 -7.30 8.31
CA GLU A 133 -2.21 -8.46 7.67
C GLU A 133 -0.85 -8.04 7.11
N PHE A 134 -0.81 -6.88 6.44
CA PHE A 134 0.42 -6.30 5.93
C PHE A 134 1.45 -5.99 7.03
N GLN A 135 1.02 -5.58 8.22
CA GLN A 135 1.90 -5.43 9.39
C GLN A 135 2.58 -6.75 9.77
N ALA A 136 1.83 -7.85 9.79
CA ALA A 136 2.36 -9.16 10.14
C ALA A 136 3.39 -9.61 9.08
N GLU A 137 3.12 -9.38 7.79
CA GLU A 137 4.05 -9.66 6.70
C GLU A 137 5.34 -8.83 6.82
N LEU A 138 5.23 -7.52 7.05
CA LEU A 138 6.37 -6.63 7.23
C LEU A 138 7.19 -7.02 8.46
N GLN A 139 6.53 -7.34 9.58
CA GLN A 139 7.22 -7.84 10.78
C GLN A 139 8.00 -9.13 10.48
N ALA A 140 7.42 -10.06 9.73
CA ALA A 140 8.10 -11.31 9.35
C ALA A 140 9.33 -11.03 8.46
N ALA A 141 9.21 -10.11 7.49
CA ALA A 141 10.34 -9.71 6.65
C ALA A 141 11.47 -9.05 7.47
N VAL A 142 11.12 -8.15 8.40
CA VAL A 142 12.09 -7.51 9.29
C VAL A 142 12.77 -8.54 10.21
N ALA A 143 12.02 -9.49 10.77
CA ALA A 143 12.58 -10.54 11.62
C ALA A 143 13.63 -11.37 10.85
N ARG A 144 13.33 -11.77 9.60
CA ARG A 144 14.29 -12.49 8.74
C ARG A 144 15.58 -11.69 8.49
N ARG A 145 15.47 -10.37 8.30
CA ARG A 145 16.64 -9.49 8.14
C ARG A 145 17.47 -9.41 9.42
N LEU A 146 16.81 -9.20 10.56
CA LEU A 146 17.46 -9.07 11.86
C LEU A 146 18.15 -10.37 12.30
N GLU A 147 17.51 -11.52 12.08
CA GLU A 147 18.07 -12.84 12.36
C GLU A 147 19.41 -13.08 11.63
N ARG A 148 19.50 -12.61 10.38
CA ARG A 148 20.73 -12.72 9.57
C ARG A 148 21.82 -11.75 10.01
N ALA A 149 21.44 -10.56 10.48
CA ALA A 149 22.37 -9.50 10.84
C ALA A 149 22.95 -9.65 12.25
N ASP A 150 22.20 -10.26 13.18
CA ASP A 150 22.52 -10.33 14.60
C ASP A 150 22.21 -11.73 15.16
N PRO A 151 23.19 -12.66 15.16
CA PRO A 151 23.02 -14.01 15.68
C PRO A 151 22.71 -14.07 17.20
N GLU A 152 23.12 -13.06 17.98
CA GLU A 152 22.82 -13.01 19.41
C GLU A 152 21.35 -12.67 19.63
N LEU A 153 20.83 -11.68 18.89
CA LEU A 153 19.39 -11.37 18.87
C LEU A 153 18.57 -12.57 18.34
N ALA A 154 19.08 -13.29 17.35
CA ALA A 154 18.42 -14.48 16.79
C ALA A 154 18.24 -15.60 17.83
N ALA A 155 19.13 -15.70 18.82
CA ALA A 155 19.03 -16.71 19.88
C ALA A 155 17.87 -16.42 20.86
N ASP A 156 17.38 -15.18 20.95
CA ASP A 156 16.21 -14.79 21.73
C ASP A 156 15.03 -14.45 20.80
N ALA A 157 14.20 -15.46 20.53
CA ALA A 157 13.02 -15.34 19.67
C ALA A 157 12.05 -14.23 20.12
N ASP A 158 11.97 -13.97 21.43
CA ASP A 158 11.09 -12.98 21.99
C ASP A 158 11.63 -11.56 21.80
N ALA A 159 12.94 -11.36 21.98
CA ALA A 159 13.61 -10.11 21.66
C ALA A 159 13.55 -9.80 20.16
N LEU A 160 13.80 -10.78 19.30
CA LEU A 160 13.69 -10.65 17.85
C LEU A 160 12.28 -10.23 17.45
N ARG A 161 11.26 -10.92 17.95
CA ARG A 161 9.84 -10.62 17.68
C ARG A 161 9.48 -9.20 18.11
N ARG A 162 9.89 -8.77 19.31
CA ARG A 162 9.62 -7.41 19.81
C ARG A 162 10.29 -6.34 18.95
N ARG A 163 11.56 -6.53 18.60
CA ARG A 163 12.33 -5.56 17.80
C ARG A 163 11.79 -5.45 16.37
N ALA A 164 11.49 -6.59 15.74
CA ALA A 164 10.87 -6.63 14.42
C ALA A 164 9.47 -5.98 14.42
N GLY A 165 8.66 -6.27 15.46
CA GLY A 165 7.34 -5.68 15.62
C GLY A 165 7.39 -4.17 15.78
N LEU A 166 8.31 -3.65 16.61
CA LEU A 166 8.49 -2.20 16.78
C LEU A 166 8.87 -1.52 15.46
N ALA A 167 9.85 -2.09 14.72
CA ALA A 167 10.26 -1.54 13.44
C ALA A 167 9.12 -1.54 12.41
N ALA A 168 8.33 -2.62 12.33
CA ALA A 168 7.17 -2.70 11.45
C ALA A 168 6.10 -1.66 11.82
N ILE A 169 5.79 -1.48 13.11
CA ILE A 169 4.82 -0.48 13.58
C ILE A 169 5.29 0.93 13.24
N VAL A 170 6.55 1.26 13.49
CA VAL A 170 7.13 2.59 13.17
C VAL A 170 7.09 2.85 11.67
N ALA A 171 7.46 1.88 10.86
CA ALA A 171 7.39 1.99 9.40
C ALA A 171 5.96 2.19 8.90
N LEU A 172 4.98 1.47 9.46
CA LEU A 172 3.58 1.66 9.12
C LEU A 172 3.00 2.97 9.63
N ALA A 173 3.53 3.54 10.72
CA ALA A 173 3.18 4.89 11.14
C ALA A 173 3.63 5.92 10.08
N ALA A 174 4.81 5.76 9.49
CA ALA A 174 5.27 6.60 8.38
C ALA A 174 4.40 6.40 7.11
N LEU A 175 4.04 5.16 6.76
CA LEU A 175 3.11 4.90 5.64
C LEU A 175 1.72 5.51 5.89
N ARG A 176 1.21 5.41 7.12
CA ARG A 176 -0.06 6.02 7.52
C ARG A 176 -0.01 7.54 7.40
N HIS A 177 1.08 8.17 7.85
CA HIS A 177 1.31 9.61 7.69
C HIS A 177 1.32 10.01 6.22
N ALA A 178 2.09 9.30 5.39
CA ALA A 178 2.14 9.52 3.95
C ALA A 178 0.75 9.45 3.29
N TRP A 179 -0.07 8.46 3.68
CA TRP A 179 -1.41 8.32 3.16
C TRP A 179 -2.35 9.44 3.62
N TRP A 180 -2.22 9.89 4.87
CA TRP A 180 -2.96 11.03 5.40
C TRP A 180 -2.64 12.30 4.60
N GLU A 181 -1.36 12.64 4.46
CA GLU A 181 -0.92 13.82 3.70
C GLU A 181 -1.31 13.72 2.22
N TRP A 182 -1.10 12.57 1.58
CA TRP A 182 -1.50 12.33 0.20
C TRP A 182 -3.01 12.47 -0.01
N SER A 183 -3.82 12.07 0.97
CA SER A 183 -5.26 12.25 0.89
C SER A 183 -5.63 13.73 0.92
N GLY A 184 -4.93 14.56 1.70
CA GLY A 184 -5.19 15.99 1.82
C GLY A 184 -4.58 16.87 0.72
N SER A 185 -3.64 16.34 -0.06
CA SER A 185 -2.81 17.11 -0.99
C SER A 185 -3.56 17.64 -2.22
N GLU A 186 -2.87 18.51 -2.97
CA GLU A 186 -3.33 18.97 -4.28
C GLU A 186 -3.30 17.83 -5.32
N ALA A 187 -4.03 18.04 -6.43
CA ALA A 187 -4.05 17.10 -7.54
C ALA A 187 -2.65 16.95 -8.16
N GLY A 188 -2.24 15.71 -8.42
CA GLY A 188 -0.96 15.39 -9.04
C GLY A 188 0.16 14.99 -8.07
N THR A 189 -0.05 15.06 -6.76
CA THR A 189 0.88 14.47 -5.77
C THR A 189 0.79 12.94 -5.79
N HIS A 190 1.93 12.26 -5.90
CA HIS A 190 1.97 10.80 -5.82
C HIS A 190 2.18 10.34 -4.37
N LEU A 191 1.50 9.25 -3.98
CA LEU A 191 1.67 8.65 -2.65
C LEU A 191 3.13 8.22 -2.38
N VAL A 192 3.89 7.85 -3.41
CA VAL A 192 5.33 7.57 -3.29
C VAL A 192 6.08 8.78 -2.75
N ASP A 193 5.78 9.97 -3.25
CA ASP A 193 6.47 11.20 -2.85
C ASP A 193 6.22 11.49 -1.37
N GLU A 194 4.98 11.31 -0.90
CA GLU A 194 4.64 11.48 0.52
C GLU A 194 5.23 10.38 1.40
N LEU A 195 5.39 9.16 0.86
CA LEU A 195 6.04 8.07 1.56
C LEU A 195 7.53 8.33 1.76
N GLU A 196 8.23 8.74 0.70
CA GLU A 196 9.64 9.14 0.75
C GLU A 196 9.85 10.31 1.72
N ARG A 197 8.99 11.32 1.68
CA ARG A 197 9.02 12.44 2.65
C ARG A 197 8.81 11.98 4.09
N SER A 198 7.80 11.14 4.33
CA SER A 198 7.48 10.64 5.68
C SER A 198 8.64 9.83 6.28
N PHE A 199 9.31 8.99 5.47
CA PHE A 199 10.48 8.25 5.92
C PHE A 199 11.71 9.14 6.14
N SER A 200 11.89 10.17 5.31
CA SER A 200 12.94 11.17 5.51
C SER A 200 12.75 11.93 6.82
N GLU A 201 11.53 12.40 7.10
CA GLU A 201 11.19 13.09 8.36
C GLU A 201 11.36 12.17 9.57
N LEU A 202 10.93 10.91 9.49
CA LEU A 202 11.17 9.92 10.52
C LEU A 202 12.67 9.75 10.81
N GLY A 203 13.51 9.70 9.78
CA GLY A 203 14.97 9.63 9.94
C GLY A 203 15.54 10.85 10.66
N VAL A 204 15.05 12.06 10.36
CA VAL A 204 15.44 13.30 11.06
C VAL A 204 15.02 13.26 12.54
N LEU A 205 13.82 12.76 12.84
CA LEU A 205 13.32 12.66 14.21
C LEU A 205 14.11 11.65 15.05
N VAL A 206 14.43 10.47 14.49
CA VAL A 206 15.16 9.41 15.20
C VAL A 206 16.64 9.78 15.39
N SER A 207 17.26 10.50 14.44
CA SER A 207 18.65 10.95 14.54
C SER A 207 18.83 12.13 15.51
N ARG A 208 17.80 12.97 15.67
CA ARG A 208 17.78 14.06 16.66
C ARG A 208 17.26 13.54 18.01
N SER A 209 18.07 12.74 18.69
CA SER A 209 17.94 12.37 20.11
C SER A 209 16.56 11.81 20.53
N LEU A 210 16.41 10.49 20.42
CA LEU A 210 15.58 9.77 21.39
C LEU A 210 16.35 9.77 22.72
N VAL A 211 15.87 10.59 23.66
CA VAL A 211 16.33 10.69 25.05
C VAL A 211 16.21 9.35 25.76
#